data_AF-A0A671MAZ0-F1
#
_entry.id   AF-A0A671MAZ0-F1
#
_cell.length_a   1.000
_cell.length_b   1.000
_cell.length_c   1.000
_cell.angle_alpha   90.00
_cell.angle_beta   90.00
_cell.angle_gamma   90.00
#
_symmetry.space_group_name_H-M   'P 1'
#
loop_
_entity.id
_entity.type
_entity.pdbx_description
1 polymer ?
#
loop_
_entity_poly.entity_id
_entity_poly.type
_entity_poly.pdbx_seq_one_letter_code
_entity_poly.pdbx_strand_id
1 'polypeptide(L)'
;MPPKKNGKGTGDKSIKKESMNPEQKNDEELTESDKNFYRAQIRDLEERMERYQQKCDELDVQEKDLYSKINNVEKEKKDIVLYLKRTLAQKEDELIDLAETLSRHQQAQEAERESFELQLSLLRHELQENKEKFTSENMALAGKLASLEEFSMQREKLMAERRCLEEQLQKQKEEHQAQIYNLEKKAVLDNDRLKKEMLQHVAAVAAEFLRVSDQRMPETTKKAMQENLSVTAQLQQLSDKTKELLKENDDLRAREKQLKIENAITEPLLHEITKKNVANQKVVHQLTEKCKQMQSEVEKCAKLKVEHQELLDSRSAICTELDALRKKHATVIEVLNQTKAEAKRQRKELEEERMLRKQLKTVIEEAAVALKEALREVPKEENSELKITVRRNQMMQKLLAELDSAAALGNGPALTDFIPEKSTSYLSHFKTGDLIGPSKNTHYIIKDRKSL
;
A
#
# COMPACT_ATOMS: atom_id res chain seq x y z
N MET A 1 4.87 67.89 -29.28
CA MET A 1 4.20 68.88 -28.40
C MET A 1 4.38 68.40 -26.97
N PRO A 2 5.10 69.13 -26.11
CA PRO A 2 4.52 70.20 -25.27
C PRO A 2 5.37 71.51 -25.28
N PRO A 3 4.98 72.60 -24.56
CA PRO A 3 5.09 73.98 -25.08
C PRO A 3 6.18 74.90 -24.49
N LYS A 4 6.47 75.92 -25.33
CA LYS A 4 6.94 77.31 -25.14
C LYS A 4 7.03 77.90 -23.71
N LYS A 5 8.15 78.58 -23.41
CA LYS A 5 8.32 80.06 -23.31
C LYS A 5 9.69 80.38 -22.68
N ASN A 6 10.60 81.00 -23.44
CA ASN A 6 10.91 82.45 -23.45
C ASN A 6 11.73 82.94 -22.25
N GLY A 7 13.02 83.17 -22.50
CA GLY A 7 13.87 84.09 -21.75
C GLY A 7 14.86 84.71 -22.73
N LYS A 8 14.54 85.91 -23.24
CA LYS A 8 15.31 86.68 -24.22
C LYS A 8 15.69 88.00 -23.57
N GLY A 9 16.97 88.34 -23.62
CA GLY A 9 17.56 89.60 -23.19
C GLY A 9 19.05 89.35 -23.02
N THR A 10 19.99 90.19 -23.39
CA THR A 10 20.10 91.57 -23.87
C THR A 10 21.62 91.71 -23.93
N GLY A 11 22.31 92.29 -24.89
CA GLY A 11 22.02 93.02 -26.10
C GLY A 11 23.40 93.37 -26.65
N ASP A 12 23.50 93.72 -27.93
CA ASP A 12 24.48 94.74 -28.26
C ASP A 12 23.83 95.76 -29.17
N LYS A 13 23.97 96.99 -28.74
CA LYS A 13 23.40 98.19 -29.30
C LYS A 13 24.60 99.01 -29.70
N SER A 14 24.42 99.78 -30.77
CA SER A 14 25.13 101.04 -31.00
C SER A 14 26.49 100.82 -31.68
N ILE A 15 26.87 101.49 -32.76
CA ILE A 15 26.51 102.82 -33.28
C ILE A 15 27.08 102.86 -34.73
N LYS A 16 26.31 103.26 -35.75
CA LYS A 16 26.29 104.60 -36.36
C LYS A 16 27.72 105.14 -36.62
N LYS A 17 28.12 105.55 -37.82
CA LYS A 17 27.51 106.61 -38.63
C LYS A 17 28.39 106.82 -39.87
N GLU A 18 27.76 107.22 -40.98
CA GLU A 18 28.17 108.27 -41.94
C GLU A 18 29.65 108.28 -42.40
N SER A 19 30.00 108.33 -43.69
CA SER A 19 29.40 109.17 -44.73
C SER A 19 30.11 108.92 -46.06
N MET A 20 29.35 109.11 -47.14
CA MET A 20 29.74 109.79 -48.39
C MET A 20 30.69 109.12 -49.41
N ASN A 21 30.08 108.81 -50.56
CA ASN A 21 30.59 109.10 -51.92
C ASN A 21 31.37 110.43 -51.96
N PRO A 22 32.42 110.58 -52.79
CA PRO A 22 32.26 110.49 -54.25
C PRO A 22 33.44 109.88 -55.04
N GLU A 23 33.11 109.50 -56.27
CA GLU A 23 33.90 109.55 -57.52
C GLU A 23 35.44 109.47 -57.56
N GLN A 24 35.87 108.68 -58.55
CA GLN A 24 37.09 108.79 -59.38
C GLN A 24 38.39 108.13 -58.91
N LYS A 25 38.80 107.14 -59.74
CA LYS A 25 40.14 106.78 -60.21
C LYS A 25 41.35 107.24 -59.36
N ASN A 26 42.17 106.29 -58.94
CA ASN A 26 43.47 106.04 -59.57
C ASN A 26 44.11 104.76 -58.98
N ASP A 27 44.70 103.97 -59.86
CA ASP A 27 45.72 102.98 -59.50
C ASP A 27 46.91 103.74 -58.88
N GLU A 28 47.22 103.46 -57.62
CA GLU A 28 48.53 103.73 -57.04
C GLU A 28 49.19 102.39 -56.74
N GLU A 29 50.22 102.08 -57.52
CA GLU A 29 51.12 100.95 -57.29
C GLU A 29 51.65 101.00 -55.86
N LEU A 30 51.17 100.09 -55.02
CA LEU A 30 51.71 99.85 -53.69
C LEU A 30 53.24 99.74 -53.76
N THR A 31 53.92 100.64 -53.05
CA THR A 31 55.37 100.65 -52.89
C THR A 31 55.83 99.31 -52.31
N GLU A 32 57.05 98.86 -52.61
CA GLU A 32 57.59 97.59 -52.10
C GLU A 32 57.52 97.49 -50.55
N SER A 33 57.62 98.63 -49.86
CA SER A 33 57.41 98.76 -48.41
C SER A 33 55.98 98.43 -47.98
N ASP A 34 54.96 98.92 -48.69
CA ASP A 34 53.56 98.67 -48.37
C ASP A 34 53.19 97.21 -48.67
N LYS A 35 53.71 96.66 -49.78
CA LYS A 35 53.63 95.22 -50.08
C LYS A 35 54.27 94.37 -48.98
N ASN A 36 55.39 94.80 -48.40
CA ASN A 36 56.06 94.10 -47.30
C ASN A 36 55.28 94.22 -45.97
N PHE A 37 54.68 95.38 -45.70
CA PHE A 37 53.78 95.60 -44.54
C PHE A 37 52.55 94.69 -44.62
N TYR A 38 51.85 94.66 -45.76
CA TYR A 38 50.70 93.78 -45.97
C TYR A 38 51.10 92.30 -45.94
N ARG A 39 52.28 91.91 -46.46
CA ARG A 39 52.81 90.52 -46.32
C ARG A 39 53.13 90.14 -44.87
N ALA A 40 53.62 91.09 -44.06
CA ALA A 40 53.85 90.86 -42.64
C ALA A 40 52.52 90.72 -41.88
N GLN A 41 51.53 91.56 -42.20
CA GLN A 41 50.18 91.48 -41.64
C GLN A 41 49.46 90.18 -42.04
N ILE A 42 49.60 89.75 -43.30
CA ILE A 42 49.08 88.46 -43.77
C ILE A 42 49.72 87.32 -42.97
N ARG A 43 51.05 87.32 -42.76
CA ARG A 43 51.71 86.30 -41.93
C ARG A 43 51.24 86.28 -40.48
N ASP A 44 51.08 87.44 -39.85
CA ASP A 44 50.56 87.51 -38.46
C ASP A 44 49.10 87.02 -38.36
N LEU A 45 48.27 87.36 -39.36
CA LEU A 45 46.90 86.86 -39.46
C LEU A 45 46.84 85.36 -39.75
N GLU A 46 47.71 84.85 -40.62
CA GLU A 46 47.88 83.42 -40.91
C GLU A 46 48.33 82.66 -39.65
N GLU A 47 49.28 83.19 -38.88
CA GLU A 47 49.74 82.60 -37.62
C GLU A 47 48.66 82.65 -36.52
N ARG A 48 47.83 83.69 -36.49
CA ARG A 48 46.64 83.74 -35.62
C ARG A 48 45.57 82.74 -36.06
N MET A 49 45.33 82.62 -37.36
CA MET A 49 44.41 81.63 -37.93
C MET A 49 44.86 80.22 -37.60
N GLU A 50 46.15 79.91 -37.74
CA GLU A 50 46.73 78.62 -37.39
C GLU A 50 46.62 78.32 -35.89
N ARG A 51 46.84 79.31 -35.03
CA ARG A 51 46.60 79.16 -33.57
C ARG A 51 45.14 78.90 -33.23
N TYR A 52 44.20 79.58 -33.88
CA TYR A 52 42.77 79.30 -33.70
C TYR A 52 42.37 77.94 -34.26
N GLN A 53 42.95 77.53 -35.39
CA GLN A 53 42.75 76.20 -35.98
C GLN A 53 43.22 75.11 -35.02
N GLN A 54 44.46 75.21 -34.53
CA GLN A 54 45.02 74.31 -33.51
C GLN A 54 44.16 74.30 -32.25
N LYS A 55 43.63 75.46 -31.82
CA LYS A 55 42.76 75.53 -30.66
C LYS A 55 41.40 74.85 -30.87
N CYS A 56 40.82 75.00 -32.05
CA CYS A 56 39.59 74.29 -32.44
C CYS A 56 39.86 72.78 -32.51
N ASP A 57 40.96 72.36 -33.12
CA ASP A 57 41.33 70.94 -33.21
C ASP A 57 41.57 70.33 -31.82
N GLU A 58 42.22 71.06 -30.90
CA GLU A 58 42.37 70.67 -29.50
C GLU A 58 41.02 70.52 -28.80
N LEU A 59 40.11 71.48 -28.96
CA LEU A 59 38.77 71.44 -28.36
C LEU A 59 37.93 70.30 -28.93
N ASP A 60 38.01 70.02 -30.23
CA ASP A 60 37.33 68.91 -30.89
C ASP A 60 37.82 67.55 -30.37
N VAL A 61 39.13 67.40 -30.13
CA VAL A 61 39.70 66.19 -29.52
C VAL A 61 39.23 66.06 -28.07
N GLN A 62 39.25 67.14 -27.28
CA GLN A 62 38.76 67.14 -25.90
C GLN A 62 37.26 66.81 -25.82
N GLU A 63 36.44 67.35 -26.72
CA GLU A 63 35.03 67.04 -26.81
C GLU A 63 34.82 65.54 -27.10
N LYS A 64 35.51 64.99 -28.10
CA LYS A 64 35.46 63.55 -28.43
C LYS A 64 35.90 62.68 -27.26
N ASP A 65 36.97 63.05 -26.55
CA ASP A 65 37.45 62.34 -25.37
C ASP A 65 36.42 62.36 -24.23
N LEU A 66 35.79 63.52 -23.98
CA LEU A 66 34.72 63.64 -22.99
C LEU A 66 33.50 62.81 -23.37
N TYR A 67 33.07 62.81 -24.65
CA TYR A 67 32.00 61.95 -25.13
C TYR A 67 32.33 60.46 -24.95
N SER A 68 33.56 60.06 -25.24
CA SER A 68 34.03 58.69 -25.03
C SER A 68 33.98 58.30 -23.55
N LYS A 69 34.44 59.18 -22.65
CA LYS A 69 34.37 58.97 -21.19
C LYS A 69 32.93 58.88 -20.68
N ILE A 70 32.04 59.76 -21.13
CA ILE A 70 30.62 59.73 -20.76
C ILE A 70 30.00 58.41 -21.24
N ASN A 71 30.23 58.01 -22.49
CA ASN A 71 29.71 56.76 -23.03
C ASN A 71 30.24 55.53 -22.25
N ASN A 72 31.51 55.53 -21.84
CA ASN A 72 32.07 54.44 -21.04
C ASN A 72 31.41 54.37 -19.67
N VAL A 73 31.27 55.50 -18.97
CA VAL A 73 30.57 55.56 -17.67
C VAL A 73 29.10 55.13 -17.81
N GLU A 74 28.42 55.50 -18.90
CA GLU A 74 27.06 55.05 -19.15
C GLU A 74 26.96 53.54 -19.38
N LYS A 75 27.92 52.94 -20.09
CA LYS A 75 28.01 51.48 -20.27
C LYS A 75 28.27 50.79 -18.94
N GLU A 76 29.28 51.23 -18.19
CA GLU A 76 29.61 50.68 -16.87
C GLU A 76 28.41 50.77 -15.91
N LYS A 77 27.71 51.91 -15.89
CA LYS A 77 26.49 52.07 -15.10
C LYS A 77 25.41 51.08 -15.53
N LYS A 78 25.19 50.90 -16.83
CA LYS A 78 24.21 49.91 -17.34
C LYS A 78 24.60 48.50 -16.91
N ASP A 79 25.87 48.13 -17.01
CA ASP A 79 26.36 46.81 -16.65
C ASP A 79 26.22 46.55 -15.13
N ILE A 80 26.58 47.53 -14.30
CA ILE A 80 26.38 47.47 -12.84
C ILE A 80 24.89 47.33 -12.51
N VAL A 81 24.02 48.11 -13.15
CA VAL A 81 22.56 48.01 -12.93
C VAL A 81 22.04 46.64 -13.35
N LEU A 82 22.49 46.09 -14.47
CA LEU A 82 22.09 44.75 -14.92
C LEU A 82 22.57 43.67 -13.95
N TYR A 83 23.81 43.76 -13.48
CA TYR A 83 24.36 42.84 -12.48
C TYR A 83 23.58 42.90 -11.16
N LEU A 84 23.30 44.11 -10.65
CA LEU A 84 22.53 44.29 -9.43
C LEU A 84 21.09 43.79 -9.59
N LYS A 85 20.44 44.05 -10.72
CA LYS A 85 19.10 43.51 -11.01
C LYS A 85 19.08 41.99 -11.07
N ARG A 86 20.07 41.38 -11.71
CA ARG A 86 20.19 39.92 -11.79
C ARG A 86 20.44 39.30 -10.42
N THR A 87 21.32 39.91 -9.64
CA THR A 87 21.65 39.44 -8.28
C THR A 87 20.43 39.61 -7.36
N LEU A 88 19.70 40.72 -7.47
CA LEU A 88 18.48 40.95 -6.72
C LEU A 88 17.42 39.90 -7.05
N ALA A 89 17.16 39.65 -8.34
CA ALA A 89 16.21 38.63 -8.76
C ALA A 89 16.60 37.23 -8.26
N GLN A 90 17.89 36.88 -8.33
CA GLN A 90 18.38 35.61 -7.75
C GLN A 90 18.13 35.52 -6.24
N LYS A 91 18.31 36.61 -5.50
CA LYS A 91 18.04 36.64 -4.05
C LYS A 91 16.55 36.61 -3.75
N GLU A 92 15.71 37.20 -4.58
CA GLU A 92 14.24 37.11 -4.49
C GLU A 92 13.78 35.67 -4.73
N ASP A 93 14.29 34.99 -5.76
CA ASP A 93 14.00 33.58 -6.03
C ASP A 93 14.45 32.67 -4.87
N GLU A 94 15.69 32.85 -4.36
CA GLU A 94 16.19 32.13 -3.18
C GLU A 94 15.30 32.36 -1.94
N LEU A 95 14.82 33.59 -1.73
CA LEU A 95 13.92 33.91 -0.62
C LEU A 95 12.54 33.22 -0.78
N ILE A 96 12.02 33.14 -2.00
CA ILE A 96 10.78 32.43 -2.29
C ILE A 96 10.95 30.93 -2.01
N ASP A 97 12.02 30.31 -2.51
CA ASP A 97 12.32 28.90 -2.27
C ASP A 97 12.48 28.58 -0.77
N LEU A 98 13.18 29.46 -0.04
CA LEU A 98 13.33 29.36 1.41
C LEU A 98 11.99 29.54 2.15
N ALA A 99 11.14 30.46 1.71
CA ALA A 99 9.81 30.66 2.29
C ALA A 99 8.89 29.45 2.04
N GLU A 100 8.93 28.87 0.84
CA GLU A 100 8.15 27.68 0.53
C GLU A 100 8.62 26.45 1.31
N THR A 101 9.94 26.24 1.41
CA THR A 101 10.49 25.14 2.20
C THR A 101 10.17 25.28 3.69
N LEU A 102 10.26 26.50 4.24
CA LEU A 102 9.82 26.81 5.60
C LEU A 102 8.33 26.49 5.79
N SER A 103 7.47 26.92 4.87
CA SER A 103 6.03 26.66 4.94
C SER A 103 5.71 25.17 4.89
N ARG A 104 6.37 24.40 4.01
CA ARG A 104 6.23 22.94 3.94
C ARG A 104 6.67 22.26 5.25
N HIS A 105 7.78 22.71 5.85
CA HIS A 105 8.23 22.20 7.14
C HIS A 105 7.23 22.52 8.27
N GLN A 106 6.67 23.72 8.29
CA GLN A 106 5.64 24.11 9.26
C GLN A 106 4.38 23.25 9.12
N GLN A 107 3.89 23.03 7.90
CA GLN A 107 2.73 22.17 7.64
C GLN A 107 2.99 20.72 8.05
N ALA A 108 4.17 20.18 7.74
CA ALA A 108 4.54 18.82 8.15
C ALA A 108 4.61 18.69 9.69
N GLN A 109 5.19 19.69 10.36
CA GLN A 109 5.25 19.73 11.82
C GLN A 109 3.86 19.82 12.46
N GLU A 110 2.96 20.63 11.89
CA GLU A 110 1.60 20.79 12.38
C GLU A 110 0.78 19.50 12.19
N ALA A 111 0.88 18.87 11.02
CA ALA A 111 0.25 17.57 10.75
C ALA A 111 0.76 16.46 11.70
N GLU A 112 2.07 16.42 11.96
CA GLU A 112 2.65 15.49 12.93
C GLU A 112 2.13 15.78 14.35
N ARG A 113 2.08 17.05 14.76
CA ARG A 113 1.54 17.46 16.07
C ARG A 113 0.07 17.04 16.22
N GLU A 114 -0.76 17.30 15.23
CA GLU A 114 -2.17 16.90 15.22
C GLU A 114 -2.32 15.37 15.29
N SER A 115 -1.47 14.62 14.59
CA SER A 115 -1.49 13.17 14.64
C SER A 115 -1.15 12.62 16.03
N PHE A 116 -0.15 13.20 16.71
CA PHE A 116 0.22 12.82 18.07
C PHE A 116 -0.83 13.26 19.09
N GLU A 117 -1.43 14.43 18.91
CA GLU A 117 -2.50 14.92 19.78
C GLU A 117 -3.74 14.02 19.68
N LEU A 118 -4.10 13.59 18.46
CA LEU A 118 -5.16 12.62 18.24
C LEU A 118 -4.83 11.27 18.91
N GLN A 119 -3.63 10.72 18.72
CA GLN A 119 -3.22 9.47 19.36
C GLN A 119 -3.24 9.56 20.89
N LEU A 120 -2.77 10.66 21.47
CA LEU A 120 -2.82 10.92 22.90
C LEU A 120 -4.26 11.03 23.41
N SER A 121 -5.15 11.68 22.64
CA SER A 121 -6.56 11.79 22.99
C SER A 121 -7.26 10.43 22.99
N LEU A 122 -7.00 9.60 21.98
CA LEU A 122 -7.53 8.24 21.88
C LEU A 122 -7.03 7.37 23.03
N LEU A 123 -5.72 7.39 23.31
CA LEU A 123 -5.15 6.62 24.41
C LEU A 123 -5.71 7.06 25.76
N ARG A 124 -5.91 8.37 25.97
CA ARG A 124 -6.58 8.88 27.18
C ARG A 124 -8.02 8.39 27.29
N HIS A 125 -8.76 8.38 26.19
CA HIS A 125 -10.14 7.89 26.15
C HIS A 125 -10.19 6.39 26.48
N GLU A 126 -9.33 5.58 25.85
CA GLU A 126 -9.24 4.14 26.10
C GLU A 126 -8.87 3.83 27.56
N LEU A 127 -7.91 4.56 28.12
CA LEU A 127 -7.52 4.40 29.54
C LEU A 127 -8.67 4.79 30.47
N GLN A 128 -9.41 5.85 30.15
CA GLN A 128 -10.56 6.28 30.94
C GLN A 128 -11.70 5.26 30.88
N GLU A 129 -12.03 4.73 29.69
CA GLU A 129 -13.00 3.64 29.55
C GLU A 129 -12.58 2.39 30.33
N ASN A 130 -11.31 1.99 30.23
CA ASN A 130 -10.81 0.81 30.93
C ASN A 130 -10.87 1.01 32.44
N LYS A 131 -10.55 2.22 32.93
CA LYS A 131 -10.71 2.58 34.32
C LYS A 131 -12.17 2.48 34.76
N GLU A 132 -13.11 2.98 33.97
CA GLU A 132 -14.54 2.89 34.26
C GLU A 132 -15.04 1.44 34.27
N LYS A 133 -14.62 0.63 33.29
CA LYS A 133 -14.91 -0.82 33.22
C LYS A 133 -14.43 -1.52 34.48
N PHE A 134 -13.15 -1.41 34.84
CA PHE A 134 -12.61 -2.04 36.06
C PHE A 134 -13.24 -1.48 37.34
N THR A 135 -13.59 -0.20 37.39
CA THR A 135 -14.29 0.38 38.54
C THR A 135 -15.68 -0.25 38.68
N SER A 136 -16.42 -0.40 37.58
CA SER A 136 -17.75 -1.04 37.59
C SER A 136 -17.68 -2.52 37.98
N GLU A 137 -16.67 -3.25 37.49
CA GLU A 137 -16.43 -4.65 37.86
C GLU A 137 -16.09 -4.78 39.34
N ASN A 138 -15.20 -3.92 39.86
CA ASN A 138 -14.87 -3.89 41.29
C ASN A 138 -16.10 -3.58 42.16
N MET A 139 -16.95 -2.64 41.75
CA MET A 139 -18.20 -2.35 42.45
C MET A 139 -19.15 -3.56 42.44
N ALA A 140 -19.29 -4.24 41.30
CA ALA A 140 -20.12 -5.43 41.19
C ALA A 140 -19.58 -6.59 42.04
N LEU A 141 -18.26 -6.79 42.08
CA LEU A 141 -17.60 -7.77 42.93
C LEU A 141 -17.76 -7.43 44.42
N ALA A 142 -17.62 -6.16 44.80
CA ALA A 142 -17.87 -5.71 46.16
C ALA A 142 -19.32 -5.98 46.59
N GLY A 143 -20.29 -5.75 45.70
CA GLY A 143 -21.69 -6.10 45.93
C GLY A 143 -21.89 -7.61 46.13
N LYS A 144 -21.29 -8.45 45.28
CA LYS A 144 -21.33 -9.92 45.44
C LYS A 144 -20.69 -10.38 46.75
N LEU A 145 -19.58 -9.76 47.15
CA LEU A 145 -18.89 -10.07 48.40
C LEU A 145 -19.79 -9.74 49.60
N ALA A 146 -20.42 -8.57 49.62
CA ALA A 146 -21.36 -8.18 50.67
C ALA A 146 -22.54 -9.18 50.79
N SER A 147 -23.12 -9.60 49.65
CA SER A 147 -24.18 -10.62 49.65
C SER A 147 -23.69 -11.98 50.16
N LEU A 148 -22.44 -12.36 49.88
CA LEU A 148 -21.85 -13.60 50.35
C LEU A 148 -21.56 -13.56 51.86
N GLU A 149 -21.09 -12.42 52.37
CA GLU A 149 -20.89 -12.18 53.79
C GLU A 149 -22.21 -12.25 54.56
N GLU A 150 -23.27 -11.63 54.02
CA GLU A 150 -24.61 -11.72 54.60
C GLU A 150 -25.12 -13.17 54.62
N PHE A 151 -24.93 -13.91 53.52
CA PHE A 151 -25.28 -15.33 53.47
C PHE A 151 -24.51 -16.17 54.50
N SER A 152 -23.20 -15.90 54.67
CA SER A 152 -22.40 -16.60 55.69
C SER A 152 -22.91 -16.31 57.11
N MET A 153 -23.22 -15.05 57.40
CA MET A 153 -23.78 -14.64 58.69
C MET A 153 -25.13 -15.33 58.95
N GLN A 154 -26.03 -15.35 57.96
CA GLN A 154 -27.33 -16.02 58.08
C GLN A 154 -27.16 -17.53 58.31
N ARG A 155 -26.23 -18.17 57.58
CA ARG A 155 -25.91 -19.59 57.76
C ARG A 155 -25.39 -19.86 59.17
N GLU A 156 -24.48 -19.05 59.69
CA GLU A 156 -23.94 -19.19 61.05
C GLU A 156 -25.03 -19.05 62.10
N LYS A 157 -25.92 -18.05 61.94
CA LYS A 157 -27.08 -17.87 62.82
C LYS A 157 -27.99 -19.09 62.83
N LEU A 158 -28.37 -19.60 61.66
CA LEU A 158 -29.20 -20.82 61.55
C LEU A 158 -28.51 -22.05 62.15
N MET A 159 -27.20 -22.19 61.96
CA MET A 159 -26.43 -23.29 62.55
C MET A 159 -26.38 -23.20 64.08
N ALA A 160 -26.27 -21.99 64.65
CA ALA A 160 -26.33 -21.78 66.08
C ALA A 160 -27.72 -22.08 66.65
N GLU A 161 -28.78 -21.62 65.98
CA GLU A 161 -30.18 -21.94 66.34
C GLU A 161 -30.43 -23.45 66.30
N ARG A 162 -29.95 -24.14 65.26
CA ARG A 162 -30.08 -25.60 65.14
C ARG A 162 -29.37 -26.33 66.29
N ARG A 163 -28.15 -25.92 66.64
CA ARG A 163 -27.42 -26.52 67.78
C ARG A 163 -28.19 -26.32 69.09
N CYS A 164 -28.73 -25.12 69.32
CA CYS A 164 -29.55 -24.83 70.50
C CYS A 164 -30.79 -25.73 70.57
N LEU A 165 -31.49 -25.92 69.44
CA LEU A 165 -32.64 -26.82 69.36
C LEU A 165 -32.26 -28.29 69.56
N GLU A 166 -31.13 -28.74 68.99
CA GLU A 166 -30.59 -30.09 69.19
C GLU A 166 -30.27 -30.34 70.67
N GLU A 167 -29.65 -29.38 71.36
CA GLU A 167 -29.37 -29.45 72.80
C GLU A 167 -30.65 -29.48 73.64
N GLN A 168 -31.65 -28.66 73.31
CA GLN A 168 -32.94 -28.67 74.00
C GLN A 168 -33.67 -30.00 73.81
N LEU A 169 -33.68 -30.53 72.59
CA LEU A 169 -34.29 -31.83 72.28
C LEU A 169 -33.59 -32.96 73.04
N GLN A 170 -32.26 -32.91 73.13
CA GLN A 170 -31.49 -33.90 73.88
C GLN A 170 -31.83 -33.86 75.38
N LYS A 171 -31.91 -32.66 75.98
CA LYS A 171 -32.35 -32.50 77.37
C LYS A 171 -33.75 -33.06 77.60
N GLN A 172 -34.71 -32.75 76.72
CA GLN A 172 -36.06 -33.30 76.82
C GLN A 172 -36.09 -34.83 76.73
N LYS A 173 -35.28 -35.42 75.85
CA LYS A 173 -35.16 -36.88 75.75
C LYS A 173 -34.63 -37.49 77.05
N GLU A 174 -33.58 -36.91 77.62
CA GLU A 174 -32.99 -37.35 78.88
C GLU A 174 -33.99 -37.22 80.04
N GLU A 175 -34.72 -36.10 80.12
CA GLU A 175 -35.79 -35.88 81.10
C GLU A 175 -36.93 -36.91 80.96
N HIS A 176 -37.42 -37.14 79.74
CA HIS A 176 -38.46 -38.15 79.50
C HIS A 176 -37.98 -39.57 79.77
N GLN A 177 -36.74 -39.90 79.42
CA GLN A 177 -36.16 -41.20 79.72
C GLN A 177 -36.04 -41.43 81.23
N ALA A 178 -35.63 -40.40 81.98
CA ALA A 178 -35.62 -40.44 83.44
C ALA A 178 -37.03 -40.59 84.03
N GLN A 179 -38.03 -39.90 83.46
CA GLN A 179 -39.43 -40.03 83.86
C GLN A 179 -39.97 -41.45 83.63
N ILE A 180 -39.73 -42.02 82.44
CA ILE A 180 -40.12 -43.40 82.10
C ILE A 180 -39.47 -44.36 83.09
N TYR A 181 -38.15 -44.26 83.32
CA TYR A 181 -37.45 -45.11 84.27
C TYR A 181 -38.05 -45.03 85.68
N ASN A 182 -38.39 -43.84 86.15
CA ASN A 182 -39.02 -43.66 87.46
C ASN A 182 -40.43 -44.28 87.52
N LEU A 183 -41.23 -44.13 86.46
CA LEU A 183 -42.55 -44.72 86.35
C LEU A 183 -42.49 -46.25 86.29
N GLU A 184 -41.58 -46.81 85.49
CA GLU A 184 -41.33 -48.25 85.41
C GLU A 184 -40.89 -48.80 86.76
N LYS A 185 -39.94 -48.14 87.43
CA LYS A 185 -39.50 -48.52 88.77
C LYS A 185 -40.66 -48.51 89.77
N LYS A 186 -41.51 -47.47 89.74
CA LYS A 186 -42.69 -47.38 90.61
C LYS A 186 -43.70 -48.49 90.30
N ALA A 187 -43.98 -48.73 89.02
CA ALA A 187 -44.89 -49.79 88.58
C ALA A 187 -44.40 -51.18 88.97
N VAL A 188 -43.10 -51.47 88.88
CA VAL A 188 -42.51 -52.73 89.33
C VAL A 188 -42.69 -52.90 90.84
N LEU A 189 -42.38 -51.88 91.64
CA LEU A 189 -42.56 -51.92 93.09
C LEU A 189 -44.03 -52.10 93.49
N ASP A 190 -44.95 -51.39 92.83
CA ASP A 190 -46.39 -51.51 93.05
C ASP A 190 -46.91 -52.89 92.62
N ASN A 191 -46.42 -53.44 91.51
CA ASN A 191 -46.77 -54.78 91.04
C ASN A 191 -46.26 -55.86 91.99
N ASP A 192 -45.05 -55.73 92.51
CA ASP A 192 -44.50 -56.65 93.51
C ASP A 192 -45.28 -56.57 94.84
N ARG A 193 -45.70 -55.36 95.25
CA ARG A 193 -46.60 -55.19 96.40
C ARG A 193 -47.94 -55.89 96.16
N LEU A 194 -48.59 -55.63 95.03
CA LEU A 194 -49.87 -56.24 94.67
C LEU A 194 -49.76 -57.76 94.53
N LYS A 195 -48.66 -58.29 93.98
CA LYS A 195 -48.39 -59.73 93.93
C LYS A 195 -48.28 -60.33 95.33
N LYS A 196 -47.59 -59.66 96.26
CA LYS A 196 -47.50 -60.11 97.66
C LYS A 196 -48.88 -60.12 98.32
N GLU A 197 -49.67 -59.06 98.15
CA GLU A 197 -51.04 -58.97 98.67
C GLU A 197 -51.95 -60.03 98.04
N MET A 198 -51.87 -60.25 96.73
CA MET A 198 -52.60 -61.29 96.02
C MET A 198 -52.17 -62.68 96.47
N LEU A 199 -50.88 -62.96 96.62
CA LEU A 199 -50.39 -64.25 97.12
C LEU A 199 -50.87 -64.50 98.55
N GLN A 200 -50.92 -63.47 99.41
CA GLN A 200 -51.49 -63.56 100.73
C GLN A 200 -53.00 -63.85 100.68
N HIS A 201 -53.75 -63.15 99.82
CA HIS A 201 -55.18 -63.40 99.63
C HIS A 201 -55.46 -64.77 99.01
N VAL A 202 -54.69 -65.20 98.03
CA VAL A 202 -54.81 -66.54 97.43
C VAL A 202 -54.41 -67.60 98.43
N ALA A 203 -53.41 -67.39 99.27
CA ALA A 203 -53.10 -68.32 100.35
C ALA A 203 -54.24 -68.40 101.37
N ALA A 204 -54.86 -67.27 101.71
CA ALA A 204 -56.03 -67.22 102.59
C ALA A 204 -57.26 -67.90 101.96
N VAL A 205 -57.57 -67.57 100.70
CA VAL A 205 -58.67 -68.17 99.94
C VAL A 205 -58.40 -69.63 99.67
N ALA A 206 -57.18 -70.05 99.34
CA ALA A 206 -56.81 -71.46 99.17
C ALA A 206 -56.88 -72.20 100.49
N ALA A 207 -56.54 -71.59 101.63
CA ALA A 207 -56.78 -72.18 102.94
C ALA A 207 -58.28 -72.34 103.22
N GLU A 208 -59.10 -71.34 102.88
CA GLU A 208 -60.57 -71.46 102.97
C GLU A 208 -61.16 -72.46 101.96
N PHE A 209 -60.60 -72.54 100.75
CA PHE A 209 -61.07 -73.39 99.67
C PHE A 209 -60.60 -74.83 99.86
N LEU A 210 -59.40 -75.09 100.39
CA LEU A 210 -59.01 -76.42 100.87
C LEU A 210 -59.95 -76.87 101.99
N ARG A 211 -60.29 -75.97 102.92
CA ARG A 211 -61.26 -76.25 104.00
C ARG A 211 -62.68 -76.56 103.49
N VAL A 212 -63.11 -75.94 102.38
CA VAL A 212 -64.45 -76.10 101.80
C VAL A 212 -64.50 -77.19 100.70
N SER A 213 -63.44 -77.37 99.93
CA SER A 213 -63.34 -78.28 98.78
C SER A 213 -62.92 -79.70 99.15
N ASP A 214 -62.17 -79.91 100.25
CA ASP A 214 -61.98 -81.26 100.81
C ASP A 214 -63.33 -81.92 101.15
N GLN A 215 -64.41 -81.12 101.23
CA GLN A 215 -65.73 -81.58 101.62
C GLN A 215 -66.78 -81.66 100.50
N ARG A 216 -66.39 -81.69 99.19
CA ARG A 216 -67.12 -82.22 98.01
C ARG A 216 -66.93 -81.34 96.77
N MET A 217 -66.09 -81.75 95.83
CA MET A 217 -66.08 -81.25 94.45
C MET A 217 -66.77 -82.28 93.52
N PRO A 218 -67.95 -81.98 92.95
CA PRO A 218 -68.60 -82.88 91.98
C PRO A 218 -67.85 -82.89 90.64
N GLU A 219 -67.76 -84.08 90.01
CA GLU A 219 -67.05 -84.31 88.74
C GLU A 219 -67.50 -83.40 87.58
N THR A 220 -68.75 -82.93 87.59
CA THR A 220 -69.30 -82.00 86.59
C THR A 220 -68.55 -80.68 86.58
N THR A 221 -68.15 -80.16 87.74
CA THR A 221 -67.38 -78.92 87.86
C THR A 221 -65.95 -79.10 87.31
N LYS A 222 -65.35 -80.27 87.54
CA LYS A 222 -64.02 -80.60 87.01
C LYS A 222 -64.00 -80.65 85.48
N LYS A 223 -65.04 -81.24 84.86
CA LYS A 223 -65.19 -81.25 83.40
C LYS A 223 -65.42 -79.85 82.83
N ALA A 224 -66.28 -79.04 83.44
CA ALA A 224 -66.49 -77.65 83.02
C ALA A 224 -65.20 -76.82 83.11
N MET A 225 -64.35 -77.03 84.12
CA MET A 225 -63.04 -76.38 84.22
C MET A 225 -62.08 -76.83 83.11
N GLN A 226 -62.06 -78.11 82.76
CA GLN A 226 -61.24 -78.60 81.64
C GLN A 226 -61.70 -78.05 80.29
N GLU A 227 -63.01 -77.95 80.06
CA GLU A 227 -63.56 -77.32 78.87
C GLU A 227 -63.23 -75.82 78.82
N ASN A 228 -63.35 -75.10 79.94
CA ASN A 228 -62.95 -73.69 80.03
C ASN A 228 -61.45 -73.48 79.77
N LEU A 229 -60.60 -74.38 80.27
CA LEU A 229 -59.17 -74.38 79.97
C LEU A 229 -58.90 -74.58 78.47
N SER A 230 -59.62 -75.49 77.82
CA SER A 230 -59.51 -75.72 76.38
C SER A 230 -59.96 -74.49 75.56
N VAL A 231 -61.08 -73.86 75.94
CA VAL A 231 -61.57 -72.64 75.28
C VAL A 231 -60.59 -71.48 75.49
N THR A 232 -60.03 -71.34 76.68
CA THR A 232 -59.01 -70.32 76.99
C THR A 232 -57.76 -70.52 76.15
N ALA A 233 -57.31 -71.77 75.97
CA ALA A 233 -56.19 -72.08 75.10
C ALA A 233 -56.45 -71.72 73.62
N GLN A 234 -57.66 -71.97 73.12
CA GLN A 234 -58.04 -71.57 71.76
C GLN A 234 -58.13 -70.04 71.61
N LEU A 235 -58.69 -69.33 72.58
CA LEU A 235 -58.72 -67.86 72.60
C LEU A 235 -57.30 -67.27 72.62
N GLN A 236 -56.38 -67.88 73.36
CA GLN A 236 -54.98 -67.48 73.37
C GLN A 236 -54.34 -67.62 71.99
N GLN A 237 -54.55 -68.75 71.30
CA GLN A 237 -54.06 -68.97 69.94
C GLN A 237 -54.62 -67.94 68.94
N LEU A 238 -55.92 -67.63 69.01
CA LEU A 238 -56.53 -66.60 68.16
C LEU A 238 -55.99 -65.20 68.45
N SER A 239 -55.74 -64.89 69.73
CA SER A 239 -55.12 -63.63 70.15
C SER A 239 -53.70 -63.49 69.59
N ASP A 240 -52.91 -64.56 69.66
CA ASP A 240 -51.53 -64.55 69.14
C ASP A 240 -51.52 -64.42 67.61
N LYS A 241 -52.43 -65.10 66.89
CA LYS A 241 -52.59 -64.91 65.45
C LYS A 241 -53.02 -63.48 65.09
N THR A 242 -53.88 -62.87 65.89
CA THR A 242 -54.32 -61.47 65.68
C THR A 242 -53.15 -60.49 65.86
N LYS A 243 -52.28 -60.72 66.86
CA LYS A 243 -51.06 -59.92 67.05
C LYS A 243 -50.09 -60.04 65.88
N GLU A 244 -49.90 -61.25 65.34
CA GLU A 244 -49.06 -61.46 64.15
C GLU A 244 -49.57 -60.66 62.95
N LEU A 245 -50.87 -60.73 62.67
CA LEU A 245 -51.48 -59.99 61.56
C LEU A 245 -51.41 -58.48 61.74
N LEU A 246 -51.56 -57.99 62.97
CA LEU A 246 -51.38 -56.57 63.31
C LEU A 246 -49.95 -56.12 63.01
N LYS A 247 -48.96 -56.91 63.45
CA LYS A 247 -47.54 -56.63 63.17
C LYS A 247 -47.25 -56.61 61.68
N GLU A 248 -47.75 -57.59 60.93
CA GLU A 248 -47.58 -57.62 59.47
C GLU A 248 -48.24 -56.41 58.79
N ASN A 249 -49.42 -55.99 59.26
CA ASN A 249 -50.09 -54.79 58.75
C ASN A 249 -49.27 -53.52 59.01
N ASP A 250 -48.71 -53.38 60.21
CA ASP A 250 -47.85 -52.25 60.58
C ASP A 250 -46.57 -52.23 59.73
N ASP A 251 -45.94 -53.39 59.53
CA ASP A 251 -44.75 -53.54 58.67
C ASP A 251 -45.05 -53.20 57.19
N LEU A 252 -46.24 -53.57 56.69
CA LEU A 252 -46.70 -53.21 55.36
C LEU A 252 -46.97 -51.71 55.24
N ARG A 253 -47.61 -51.09 56.23
CA ARG A 253 -47.84 -49.64 56.27
C ARG A 253 -46.52 -48.86 56.34
N ALA A 254 -45.54 -49.36 57.08
CA ALA A 254 -44.20 -48.76 57.15
C ALA A 254 -43.52 -48.80 55.78
N ARG A 255 -43.56 -49.97 55.09
CA ARG A 255 -43.04 -50.11 53.72
C ARG A 255 -43.75 -49.21 52.71
N GLU A 256 -45.08 -49.11 52.78
CA GLU A 256 -45.86 -48.23 51.92
C GLU A 256 -45.45 -46.75 52.11
N LYS A 257 -45.29 -46.31 53.36
CA LYS A 257 -44.80 -44.95 53.65
C LYS A 257 -43.40 -44.72 53.08
N GLN A 258 -42.50 -45.68 53.23
CA GLN A 258 -41.15 -45.58 52.71
C GLN A 258 -41.14 -45.46 51.18
N LEU A 259 -41.90 -46.31 50.47
CA LEU A 259 -42.03 -46.25 49.02
C LEU A 259 -42.66 -44.94 48.54
N LYS A 260 -43.64 -44.40 49.27
CA LYS A 260 -44.22 -43.09 48.97
C LYS A 260 -43.18 -41.97 49.07
N ILE A 261 -42.32 -41.99 50.09
CA ILE A 261 -41.24 -41.02 50.24
C ILE A 261 -40.21 -41.18 49.11
N GLU A 262 -39.82 -42.41 48.79
CA GLU A 262 -38.86 -42.69 47.71
C GLU A 262 -39.38 -42.23 46.35
N ASN A 263 -40.65 -42.51 46.02
CA ASN A 263 -41.30 -42.03 44.80
C ASN A 263 -41.37 -40.49 44.77
N ALA A 264 -41.74 -39.86 45.88
CA ALA A 264 -41.83 -38.40 45.99
C ALA A 264 -40.48 -37.69 45.77
N ILE A 265 -39.35 -38.37 46.01
CA ILE A 265 -38.00 -37.85 45.75
C ILE A 265 -37.55 -38.20 44.32
N THR A 266 -37.83 -39.42 43.86
CA THR A 266 -37.32 -39.93 42.59
C THR A 266 -38.00 -39.29 41.39
N GLU A 267 -39.32 -39.07 41.44
CA GLU A 267 -40.07 -38.40 40.37
C GLU A 267 -39.55 -36.99 40.01
N PRO A 268 -39.39 -36.05 40.97
CA PRO A 268 -38.88 -34.73 40.65
C PRO A 268 -37.41 -34.77 40.19
N LEU A 269 -36.60 -35.68 40.74
CA LEU A 269 -35.21 -35.86 40.30
C LEU A 269 -35.14 -36.32 38.84
N LEU A 270 -35.94 -37.32 38.46
CA LEU A 270 -36.06 -37.77 37.07
C LEU A 270 -36.57 -36.66 36.16
N HIS A 271 -37.54 -35.86 36.62
CA HIS A 271 -38.05 -34.71 35.87
C HIS A 271 -36.96 -33.66 35.64
N GLU A 272 -36.17 -33.31 36.66
CA GLU A 272 -35.04 -32.39 36.52
C GLU A 272 -33.96 -32.92 35.58
N ILE A 273 -33.58 -34.19 35.70
CA ILE A 273 -32.58 -34.83 34.83
C ILE A 273 -33.08 -34.80 33.38
N THR A 274 -34.36 -35.12 33.15
CA THR A 274 -34.98 -35.08 31.82
C THR A 274 -34.96 -33.65 31.26
N LYS A 275 -35.31 -32.64 32.06
CA LYS A 275 -35.27 -31.24 31.66
C LYS A 275 -33.85 -30.78 31.29
N LYS A 276 -32.85 -31.16 32.10
CA LYS A 276 -31.43 -30.89 31.83
C LYS A 276 -30.96 -31.59 30.55
N ASN A 277 -31.36 -32.85 30.35
CA ASN A 277 -31.02 -33.61 29.15
C ASN A 277 -31.61 -32.97 27.88
N VAL A 278 -32.90 -32.58 27.91
CA VAL A 278 -33.52 -31.85 26.79
C VAL A 278 -32.82 -30.52 26.50
N ALA A 279 -32.44 -29.76 27.54
CA ALA A 279 -31.67 -28.53 27.35
C ALA A 279 -30.29 -28.80 26.73
N ASN A 280 -29.56 -29.80 27.23
CA ASN A 280 -28.27 -30.21 26.69
C ASN A 280 -28.40 -30.68 25.23
N GLN A 281 -29.44 -31.44 24.89
CA GLN A 281 -29.70 -31.88 23.52
C GLN A 281 -29.93 -30.71 22.57
N LYS A 282 -30.62 -29.64 23.01
CA LYS A 282 -30.77 -28.40 22.24
C LYS A 282 -29.41 -27.71 22.01
N VAL A 283 -28.56 -27.64 23.03
CA VAL A 283 -27.21 -27.07 22.90
C VAL A 283 -26.37 -27.90 21.93
N VAL A 284 -26.38 -29.23 22.06
CA VAL A 284 -25.69 -30.13 21.13
C VAL A 284 -26.18 -29.93 19.70
N HIS A 285 -27.49 -29.77 19.49
CA HIS A 285 -28.04 -29.52 18.17
C HIS A 285 -27.57 -28.16 17.60
N GLN A 286 -27.60 -27.10 18.39
CA GLN A 286 -27.10 -25.77 17.99
C GLN A 286 -25.60 -25.80 17.65
N LEU A 287 -24.78 -26.47 18.48
CA LEU A 287 -23.36 -26.65 18.21
C LEU A 287 -23.13 -27.45 16.93
N THR A 288 -23.91 -28.51 16.71
CA THR A 288 -23.83 -29.34 15.51
C THR A 288 -24.14 -28.53 14.26
N GLU A 289 -25.19 -27.72 14.27
CA GLU A 289 -25.54 -26.83 13.16
C GLU A 289 -24.46 -25.77 12.90
N LYS A 290 -23.89 -25.20 13.97
CA LYS A 290 -22.76 -24.25 13.84
C LYS A 290 -21.52 -24.93 13.24
N CYS A 291 -21.22 -26.17 13.63
CA CYS A 291 -20.13 -26.94 13.04
C CYS A 291 -20.37 -27.22 11.54
N LYS A 292 -21.59 -27.58 11.14
CA LYS A 292 -21.95 -27.75 9.71
C LYS A 292 -21.81 -26.46 8.93
N GLN A 293 -22.24 -25.34 9.48
CA GLN A 293 -22.08 -24.01 8.86
C GLN A 293 -20.59 -23.68 8.69
N MET A 294 -19.78 -23.84 9.73
CA MET A 294 -18.33 -23.61 9.65
C MET A 294 -17.67 -24.52 8.60
N GLN A 295 -18.08 -25.79 8.52
CA GLN A 295 -17.56 -26.72 7.52
C GLN A 295 -17.91 -26.28 6.09
N SER A 296 -19.14 -25.81 5.86
CA SER A 296 -19.54 -25.26 4.55
C SER A 296 -18.72 -24.00 4.17
N GLU A 297 -18.46 -23.10 5.11
CA GLU A 297 -17.62 -21.93 4.86
C GLU A 297 -16.16 -22.29 4.57
N VAL A 298 -15.61 -23.30 5.25
CA VAL A 298 -14.28 -23.84 4.95
C VAL A 298 -14.24 -24.44 3.54
N GLU A 299 -15.25 -25.21 3.14
CA GLU A 299 -15.37 -25.76 1.78
C GLU A 299 -15.46 -24.66 0.72
N LYS A 300 -16.24 -23.59 0.97
CA LYS A 300 -16.30 -22.42 0.08
C LYS A 300 -14.95 -21.73 -0.02
N CYS A 301 -14.27 -21.52 1.10
CA CYS A 301 -12.93 -20.92 1.10
C CYS A 301 -11.91 -21.78 0.36
N ALA A 302 -12.00 -23.12 0.48
CA ALA A 302 -11.16 -24.05 -0.27
C ALA A 302 -11.41 -23.93 -1.78
N LYS A 303 -12.68 -23.87 -2.22
CA LYS A 303 -13.03 -23.65 -3.63
C LYS A 303 -12.49 -22.32 -4.16
N LEU A 304 -12.70 -21.22 -3.43
CA LEU A 304 -12.19 -19.90 -3.79
C LEU A 304 -10.65 -19.87 -3.88
N LYS A 305 -9.95 -20.61 -3.02
CA LYS A 305 -8.49 -20.74 -3.11
C LYS A 305 -8.04 -21.45 -4.39
N VAL A 306 -8.75 -22.51 -4.79
CA VAL A 306 -8.47 -23.21 -6.06
C VAL A 306 -8.71 -22.29 -7.25
N GLU A 307 -9.86 -21.62 -7.30
CA GLU A 307 -10.18 -20.64 -8.36
C GLU A 307 -9.15 -19.51 -8.43
N HIS A 308 -8.70 -19.01 -7.27
CA HIS A 308 -7.66 -17.99 -7.23
C HIS A 308 -6.32 -18.50 -7.79
N GLN A 309 -5.95 -19.74 -7.47
CA GLN A 309 -4.74 -20.35 -8.01
C GLN A 309 -4.82 -20.52 -9.53
N GLU A 310 -5.96 -20.99 -10.06
CA GLU A 310 -6.19 -21.10 -11.51
C GLU A 310 -6.09 -19.74 -12.22
N LEU A 311 -6.62 -18.68 -11.60
CA LEU A 311 -6.48 -17.32 -12.12
C LEU A 311 -5.03 -16.82 -12.11
N LEU A 312 -4.26 -17.13 -11.06
CA LEU A 312 -2.83 -16.79 -11.00
C LEU A 312 -2.03 -17.52 -12.09
N ASP A 313 -2.32 -18.81 -12.29
CA ASP A 313 -1.68 -19.61 -13.33
C ASP A 313 -2.03 -19.07 -14.72
N SER A 314 -3.30 -18.75 -14.98
CA SER A 314 -3.75 -18.09 -16.21
C SER A 314 -3.07 -16.74 -16.44
N ARG A 315 -2.98 -15.90 -15.40
CA ARG A 315 -2.26 -14.61 -15.47
C ARG A 315 -0.79 -14.82 -15.83
N SER A 316 -0.15 -15.81 -15.23
CA SER A 316 1.26 -16.13 -15.50
C SER A 316 1.46 -16.55 -16.96
N ALA A 317 0.56 -17.39 -17.50
CA ALA A 317 0.58 -17.80 -18.91
C ALA A 317 0.44 -16.59 -19.85
N ILE A 318 -0.53 -15.70 -19.58
CA ILE A 318 -0.73 -14.47 -20.38
C ILE A 318 0.52 -13.57 -20.31
N CYS A 319 1.15 -13.41 -19.14
CA CYS A 319 2.39 -12.64 -19.02
C CYS A 319 3.51 -13.23 -19.89
N THR A 320 3.69 -14.55 -19.88
CA THR A 320 4.69 -15.20 -20.74
C THR A 320 4.42 -15.02 -22.23
N GLU A 321 3.15 -15.05 -22.63
CA GLU A 321 2.73 -14.80 -24.01
C GLU A 321 2.97 -13.33 -24.41
N LEU A 322 2.63 -12.38 -23.54
CA LEU A 322 2.90 -10.96 -23.74
C LEU A 322 4.39 -10.67 -23.93
N ASP A 323 5.25 -11.30 -23.12
CA ASP A 323 6.69 -11.14 -23.24
C ASP A 323 7.24 -11.78 -24.52
N ALA A 324 6.68 -12.92 -24.94
CA ALA A 324 7.00 -13.53 -26.22
C ALA A 324 6.58 -12.63 -27.40
N LEU A 325 5.40 -12.01 -27.33
CA LEU A 325 4.92 -11.06 -28.33
C LEU A 325 5.77 -9.78 -28.35
N ARG A 326 6.18 -9.26 -27.19
CA ARG A 326 7.10 -8.12 -27.09
C ARG A 326 8.44 -8.42 -27.75
N LYS A 327 9.02 -9.59 -27.50
CA LYS A 327 10.26 -10.04 -28.16
C LYS A 327 10.08 -10.13 -29.68
N LYS A 328 8.99 -10.74 -30.16
CA LYS A 328 8.67 -10.78 -31.60
C LYS A 328 8.54 -9.37 -32.17
N HIS A 329 7.81 -8.48 -31.51
CA HIS A 329 7.65 -7.10 -31.96
C HIS A 329 8.99 -6.35 -32.03
N ALA A 330 9.87 -6.52 -31.06
CA ALA A 330 11.23 -5.96 -31.08
C ALA A 330 12.03 -6.46 -32.29
N THR A 331 12.00 -7.77 -32.57
CA THR A 331 12.67 -8.33 -33.75
C THR A 331 12.10 -7.79 -35.06
N VAL A 332 10.79 -7.59 -35.15
CA VAL A 332 10.14 -7.00 -36.33
C VAL A 332 10.56 -5.54 -36.53
N ILE A 333 10.63 -4.75 -35.46
CA ILE A 333 11.13 -3.36 -35.52
C ILE A 333 12.57 -3.33 -36.03
N GLU A 334 13.43 -4.23 -35.53
CA GLU A 334 14.82 -4.30 -35.94
C GLU A 334 14.96 -4.62 -37.43
N VAL A 335 14.23 -5.63 -37.92
CA VAL A 335 14.17 -5.96 -39.36
C VAL A 335 13.60 -4.80 -40.18
N LEU A 336 12.58 -4.11 -39.70
CA LEU A 336 11.99 -2.95 -40.37
C LEU A 336 12.99 -1.78 -40.47
N ASN A 337 13.82 -1.59 -39.44
CA ASN A 337 14.88 -0.58 -39.47
C ASN A 337 16.02 -0.96 -40.42
N GLN A 338 16.42 -2.23 -40.45
CA GLN A 338 17.42 -2.75 -41.39
C GLN A 338 16.95 -2.59 -42.85
N THR A 339 15.74 -3.05 -43.17
CA THR A 339 15.15 -2.91 -44.51
C THR A 339 14.97 -1.44 -44.92
N LYS A 340 14.58 -0.55 -43.99
CA LYS A 340 14.57 0.90 -44.26
C LYS A 340 15.96 1.44 -44.57
N ALA A 341 17.00 0.99 -43.86
CA ALA A 341 18.38 1.41 -44.11
C ALA A 341 18.88 0.91 -45.47
N GLU A 342 18.60 -0.35 -45.81
CA GLU A 342 18.88 -0.93 -47.13
C GLU A 342 18.14 -0.20 -48.26
N ALA A 343 16.85 0.07 -48.09
CA ALA A 343 16.07 0.85 -49.06
C ALA A 343 16.63 2.26 -49.25
N LYS A 344 17.13 2.90 -48.18
CA LYS A 344 17.83 4.19 -48.28
C LYS A 344 19.16 4.07 -49.03
N ARG A 345 19.94 3.01 -48.82
CA ARG A 345 21.18 2.74 -49.56
C ARG A 345 20.91 2.54 -51.05
N GLN A 346 19.98 1.64 -51.39
CA GLN A 346 19.58 1.38 -52.77
C GLN A 346 19.04 2.64 -53.47
N ARG A 347 18.29 3.50 -52.77
CA ARG A 347 17.86 4.80 -53.33
C ARG A 347 19.02 5.73 -53.66
N LYS A 348 20.07 5.77 -52.82
CA LYS A 348 21.27 6.57 -53.10
C LYS A 348 22.02 6.01 -54.30
N GLU A 349 22.27 4.70 -54.33
CA GLU A 349 22.92 4.02 -55.45
C GLU A 349 22.15 4.25 -56.77
N LEU A 350 20.81 4.17 -56.74
CA LEU A 350 19.97 4.46 -57.91
C LEU A 350 20.09 5.93 -58.36
N GLU A 351 20.18 6.88 -57.43
CA GLU A 351 20.32 8.29 -57.77
C GLU A 351 21.71 8.59 -58.36
N GLU A 352 22.76 7.98 -57.80
CA GLU A 352 24.12 8.01 -58.36
C GLU A 352 24.15 7.41 -59.77
N GLU A 353 23.55 6.24 -59.99
CA GLU A 353 23.43 5.62 -61.32
C GLU A 353 22.66 6.52 -62.29
N ARG A 354 21.57 7.16 -61.83
CA ARG A 354 20.80 8.12 -62.66
C ARG A 354 21.63 9.34 -63.04
N MET A 355 22.44 9.86 -62.12
CA MET A 355 23.33 11.00 -62.39
C MET A 355 24.40 10.60 -63.40
N LEU A 356 25.03 9.43 -63.22
CA LEU A 356 25.97 8.86 -64.19
C LEU A 356 25.32 8.66 -65.56
N ARG A 357 24.11 8.09 -65.63
CA ARG A 357 23.38 7.95 -66.90
C ARG A 357 23.06 9.29 -67.55
N LYS A 358 22.67 10.31 -66.77
CA LYS A 358 22.43 11.67 -67.30
C LYS A 358 23.71 12.25 -67.88
N GLN A 359 24.84 12.15 -67.17
CA GLN A 359 26.15 12.60 -67.64
C GLN A 359 26.60 11.83 -68.89
N LEU A 360 26.42 10.52 -68.94
CA LEU A 360 26.72 9.72 -70.13
C LEU A 360 25.83 10.14 -71.31
N LYS A 361 24.55 10.42 -71.06
CA LYS A 361 23.63 10.91 -72.10
C LYS A 361 24.07 12.28 -72.63
N THR A 362 24.49 13.21 -71.77
CA THR A 362 25.01 14.51 -72.22
C THR A 362 26.29 14.35 -73.04
N VAL A 363 27.23 13.49 -72.61
CA VAL A 363 28.44 13.18 -73.40
C VAL A 363 28.09 12.60 -74.78
N ILE A 364 27.12 11.69 -74.85
CA ILE A 364 26.67 11.11 -76.14
C ILE A 364 25.98 12.18 -77.00
N GLU A 365 25.16 13.05 -76.41
CA GLU A 365 24.50 14.15 -77.12
C GLU A 365 25.52 15.17 -77.64
N GLU A 366 26.52 15.54 -76.83
CA GLU A 366 27.64 16.41 -77.21
C GLU A 366 28.47 15.80 -78.33
N ALA A 367 28.86 14.52 -78.22
CA ALA A 367 29.57 13.80 -79.28
C ALA A 367 28.73 13.71 -80.57
N ALA A 368 27.42 13.50 -80.46
CA ALA A 368 26.52 13.50 -81.61
C ALA A 368 26.36 14.90 -82.25
N VAL A 369 26.39 15.98 -81.45
CA VAL A 369 26.43 17.36 -81.94
C VAL A 369 27.77 17.66 -82.61
N ALA A 370 28.90 17.31 -82.00
CA ALA A 370 30.23 17.45 -82.60
C ALA A 370 30.34 16.71 -83.94
N LEU A 371 29.80 15.49 -84.03
CA LEU A 371 29.66 14.74 -85.27
C LEU A 371 28.74 15.44 -86.27
N LYS A 372 27.59 15.98 -85.84
CA LYS A 372 26.67 16.73 -86.70
C LYS A 372 27.27 18.03 -87.22
N GLU A 373 27.93 18.82 -86.39
CA GLU A 373 28.62 20.05 -86.78
C GLU A 373 29.75 19.76 -87.77
N ALA A 374 30.52 18.72 -87.53
CA ALA A 374 31.56 18.26 -88.46
C ALA A 374 31.00 17.87 -89.84
N LEU A 375 29.76 17.37 -89.88
CA LEU A 375 29.04 17.00 -91.11
C LEU A 375 28.25 18.15 -91.75
N ARG A 376 28.00 19.27 -91.03
CA ARG A 376 27.18 20.40 -91.54
C ARG A 376 27.97 21.43 -92.33
N GLU A 377 29.28 21.53 -92.13
CA GLU A 377 30.16 22.38 -92.94
C GLU A 377 30.64 21.64 -94.20
N VAL A 378 29.72 21.37 -95.13
CA VAL A 378 30.11 20.98 -96.50
C VAL A 378 30.01 22.21 -97.39
N PRO A 379 31.09 22.98 -97.63
CA PRO A 379 31.22 23.72 -98.87
C PRO A 379 31.34 22.70 -99.99
N LYS A 380 30.43 22.78 -100.95
CA LYS A 380 30.61 22.14 -102.25
C LYS A 380 31.83 22.81 -102.88
N GLU A 381 32.77 21.99 -103.34
CA GLU A 381 34.07 22.33 -103.96
C GLU A 381 35.22 22.50 -102.95
N GLU A 382 36.12 21.50 -102.91
CA GLU A 382 37.59 21.70 -102.93
C GLU A 382 38.32 20.34 -102.88
N ASN A 383 38.95 19.99 -104.02
CA ASN A 383 39.82 18.83 -104.18
C ASN A 383 41.21 19.11 -103.59
N SER A 384 41.43 18.73 -102.34
CA SER A 384 42.78 18.50 -101.81
C SER A 384 42.71 17.47 -100.68
N GLU A 385 43.25 16.29 -100.94
CA GLU A 385 43.33 15.14 -100.02
C GLU A 385 44.00 15.51 -98.68
N LEU A 386 44.89 16.51 -98.69
CA LEU A 386 45.56 17.06 -97.50
C LEU A 386 44.61 17.85 -96.58
N LYS A 387 43.66 18.63 -97.12
CA LYS A 387 42.68 19.38 -96.29
C LYS A 387 41.64 18.45 -95.67
N ILE A 388 41.23 17.40 -96.38
CA ILE A 388 40.36 16.34 -95.84
C ILE A 388 41.06 15.61 -94.69
N THR A 389 42.36 15.34 -94.82
CA THR A 389 43.16 14.68 -93.78
C THR A 389 43.36 15.57 -92.56
N VAL A 390 43.66 16.86 -92.73
CA VAL A 390 43.76 17.83 -91.63
C VAL A 390 42.42 17.98 -90.90
N ARG A 391 41.31 18.01 -91.62
CA ARG A 391 39.97 18.11 -91.04
C ARG A 391 39.56 16.84 -90.29
N ARG A 392 39.88 15.66 -90.83
CA ARG A 392 39.71 14.38 -90.13
C ARG A 392 40.56 14.32 -88.86
N ASN A 393 41.78 14.85 -88.90
CA ASN A 393 42.64 14.92 -87.72
C ASN A 393 42.11 15.92 -86.67
N GLN A 394 41.57 17.08 -87.08
CA GLN A 394 40.90 18.02 -86.18
C GLN A 394 39.61 17.44 -85.60
N MET A 395 38.83 16.69 -86.38
CA MET A 395 37.66 15.95 -85.92
C MET A 395 38.05 14.89 -84.89
N MET A 396 39.06 14.08 -85.18
CA MET A 396 39.58 13.10 -84.22
C MET A 396 40.13 13.78 -82.97
N GLN A 397 40.79 14.94 -83.08
CA GLN A 397 41.28 15.70 -81.92
C GLN A 397 40.15 16.29 -81.06
N LYS A 398 39.07 16.81 -81.67
CA LYS A 398 37.90 17.28 -80.91
C LYS A 398 37.16 16.13 -80.22
N LEU A 399 36.96 15.01 -80.92
CA LEU A 399 36.41 13.79 -80.32
C LEU A 399 37.32 13.24 -79.21
N LEU A 400 38.64 13.27 -79.39
CA LEU A 400 39.59 12.90 -78.35
C LEU A 400 39.47 13.82 -77.14
N ALA A 401 39.39 15.14 -77.33
CA ALA A 401 39.25 16.08 -76.21
C ALA A 401 37.94 15.89 -75.44
N GLU A 402 36.83 15.60 -76.14
CA GLU A 402 35.53 15.29 -75.50
C GLU A 402 35.57 13.95 -74.76
N LEU A 403 36.23 12.93 -75.34
CA LEU A 403 36.41 11.63 -74.71
C LEU A 403 37.39 11.68 -73.52
N ASP A 404 38.44 12.49 -73.60
CA ASP A 404 39.42 12.72 -72.52
C ASP A 404 38.76 13.50 -71.37
N SER A 405 37.90 14.47 -71.68
CA SER A 405 37.07 15.17 -70.70
C SER A 405 36.06 14.21 -70.03
N ALA A 406 35.42 13.32 -70.80
CA ALA A 406 34.53 12.30 -70.26
C ALA A 406 35.27 11.26 -69.39
N ALA A 407 36.49 10.87 -69.76
CA ALA A 407 37.36 10.00 -68.98
C ALA A 407 37.83 10.66 -67.68
N ALA A 408 38.14 11.97 -67.70
CA ALA A 408 38.48 12.73 -66.49
C ALA A 408 37.30 12.87 -65.50
N LEU A 409 36.06 12.83 -66.02
CA LEU A 409 34.83 12.77 -65.22
C LEU A 409 34.48 11.35 -64.73
N GLY A 410 35.29 10.33 -65.08
CA GLY A 410 35.09 8.94 -64.71
C GLY A 410 34.06 8.19 -65.56
N ASN A 411 33.62 8.77 -66.68
CA ASN A 411 32.61 8.19 -67.58
C ASN A 411 33.28 7.56 -68.80
N GLY A 412 33.74 6.32 -68.63
CA GLY A 412 34.39 5.52 -69.66
C GLY A 412 35.44 4.59 -69.05
N PRO A 413 35.87 3.54 -69.78
CA PRO A 413 36.98 2.69 -69.33
C PRO A 413 38.19 3.57 -69.01
N ALA A 414 38.79 3.35 -67.84
CA ALA A 414 39.99 4.09 -67.44
C ALA A 414 41.11 3.81 -68.45
N LEU A 415 42.07 4.73 -68.62
CA LEU A 415 43.22 4.50 -69.52
C LEU A 415 43.95 3.18 -69.22
N THR A 416 43.84 2.67 -67.99
CA THR A 416 44.35 1.36 -67.55
C THR A 416 43.66 0.17 -68.20
N ASP A 417 42.39 0.28 -68.63
CA ASP A 417 41.65 -0.80 -69.30
C ASP A 417 42.13 -1.05 -70.74
N PHE A 418 42.86 -0.09 -71.33
CA PHE A 418 43.50 -0.23 -72.64
C PHE A 418 44.96 -0.70 -72.56
N ILE A 419 45.49 -0.87 -71.34
CA ILE A 419 46.80 -1.47 -71.09
C ILE A 419 46.55 -2.94 -70.74
N PRO A 420 47.06 -3.91 -71.52
CA PRO A 420 46.89 -5.32 -71.19
C PRO A 420 47.73 -5.65 -69.93
N GLU A 421 47.11 -5.58 -68.76
CA GLU A 421 47.66 -6.20 -67.56
C GLU A 421 47.59 -7.72 -67.70
N LYS A 422 48.76 -8.35 -67.51
CA LYS A 422 48.91 -9.79 -67.54
C LYS A 422 47.99 -10.44 -66.50
N SER A 423 47.20 -11.36 -67.00
CA SER A 423 46.33 -12.28 -66.29
C SER A 423 47.02 -12.98 -65.11
N THR A 424 46.43 -12.85 -63.93
CA THR A 424 46.41 -13.92 -62.92
C THR A 424 44.99 -14.09 -62.41
N SER A 425 44.27 -15.02 -63.06
CA SER A 425 43.19 -15.82 -62.47
C SER A 425 43.72 -16.45 -61.16
N TYR A 426 42.99 -16.61 -60.05
CA TYR A 426 41.81 -17.45 -59.90
C TYR A 426 40.99 -17.08 -58.64
N LEU A 427 39.66 -17.14 -58.80
CA LEU A 427 38.64 -17.60 -57.86
C LEU A 427 38.91 -17.52 -56.34
N SER A 428 38.08 -16.75 -55.62
CA SER A 428 37.48 -17.24 -54.36
C SER A 428 36.11 -16.59 -54.10
N HIS A 429 35.08 -17.43 -54.18
CA HIS A 429 33.70 -17.15 -53.84
C HIS A 429 33.51 -16.96 -52.32
N PHE A 430 32.75 -15.92 -51.96
CA PHE A 430 31.70 -15.82 -50.94
C PHE A 430 31.77 -16.58 -49.58
N LYS A 431 31.60 -15.74 -48.54
CA LYS A 431 30.72 -15.85 -47.36
C LYS A 431 31.10 -16.82 -46.22
N THR A 432 31.64 -16.18 -45.18
CA THR A 432 31.49 -16.53 -43.76
C THR A 432 30.00 -16.57 -43.37
N GLY A 433 29.50 -17.77 -43.10
CA GLY A 433 28.28 -18.01 -42.34
C GLY A 433 28.67 -18.77 -41.07
N ASP A 434 28.54 -18.11 -39.92
CA ASP A 434 28.70 -18.75 -38.61
C ASP A 434 27.49 -19.65 -38.33
N LEU A 435 27.69 -20.95 -38.56
CA LEU A 435 26.81 -22.00 -38.07
C LEU A 435 27.31 -22.44 -36.68
N ILE A 436 26.52 -22.02 -35.68
CA ILE A 436 26.14 -22.73 -34.46
C ILE A 436 26.82 -24.10 -34.31
N GLY A 437 27.72 -24.19 -33.32
CA GLY A 437 28.39 -25.43 -32.93
C GLY A 437 27.42 -26.49 -32.36
N PRO A 438 27.73 -27.77 -32.53
CA PRO A 438 27.06 -28.84 -31.82
C PRO A 438 27.77 -29.09 -30.47
N SER A 439 27.04 -29.02 -29.37
CA SER A 439 27.43 -29.70 -28.14
C SER A 439 26.21 -30.43 -27.59
N LYS A 440 26.07 -31.70 -28.01
CA LYS A 440 25.28 -32.70 -27.31
C LYS A 440 26.28 -33.49 -26.46
N ASN A 441 26.34 -33.17 -25.18
CA ASN A 441 26.86 -34.09 -24.17
C ASN A 441 25.72 -34.93 -23.62
N THR A 442 25.93 -36.23 -23.71
CA THR A 442 25.16 -37.35 -23.17
C THR A 442 25.35 -37.53 -21.66
N HIS A 443 24.36 -38.17 -21.04
CA HIS A 443 24.30 -38.76 -19.68
C HIS A 443 23.92 -37.78 -18.55
N TYR A 444 22.90 -38.02 -17.71
CA TYR A 444 22.45 -39.26 -17.08
C TYR A 444 20.92 -39.37 -16.96
N ILE A 445 20.42 -40.58 -17.21
CA ILE A 445 19.12 -41.07 -16.74
C ILE A 445 19.38 -41.71 -15.38
N ILE A 446 18.75 -41.22 -14.31
CA ILE A 446 18.49 -42.01 -13.10
C ILE A 446 16.97 -42.10 -12.99
N LYS A 447 16.46 -43.27 -13.40
CA LYS A 447 15.20 -43.81 -12.91
C LYS A 447 15.50 -44.36 -11.52
N ASP A 448 14.84 -43.86 -10.50
CA ASP A 448 14.52 -44.69 -9.34
C ASP A 448 13.00 -44.78 -9.19
N ARG A 449 12.55 -46.02 -9.31
CA ARG A 449 11.22 -46.54 -9.01
C ARG A 449 11.40 -47.37 -7.73
N LYS A 450 10.60 -47.08 -6.70
CA LYS A 450 10.03 -48.02 -5.69
C LYS A 450 9.40 -47.14 -4.59
N SER A 451 8.08 -47.04 -4.48
CA SER A 451 7.14 -48.00 -3.88
C SER A 451 7.46 -48.34 -2.42
N LEU A 452 6.89 -47.58 -1.50
CA LEU A 452 6.07 -48.04 -0.36
C LEU A 452 5.31 -46.84 0.23
#